data_AF-A0A0K8W8P6-F1
#
_entry.id   AF-A0A0K8W8P6-F1
#
_cell.length_a   1.000
_cell.length_b   1.000
_cell.length_c   1.000
_cell.angle_alpha   90.00
_cell.angle_beta   90.00
_cell.angle_gamma   90.00
#
_symmetry.space_group_name_H-M   'P 1'
#
loop_
_entity.id
_entity.type
_entity.pdbx_description
1 polymer ?
#
loop_
_entity_poly.entity_id
_entity_poly.type
_entity_poly.pdbx_seq_one_letter_code
_entity_poly.pdbx_strand_id
1 'polypeptide(L)'
;MADKKIAEQYYSPPPKMGKWEGFKKFIWNSETSQCLGRTGGSWAKILFFYIIFYAALTGFFAAMLAVFYQTLQVDKPKWTLGDGMIGSNPGLGFRPMPPEANVESTLIWYEKSRPENYKYWVDETATFLQSVPKTYENLPKQNQVNCSFENPPPEGKVCAFDANSFAPCTKENNFGYHQARPSIFLKLNNIYNWEPSTTR
;
A
#
# COMPACT_ATOMS: atom_id res chain seq x y z
N MET A 1 -56.66 -4.05 51.34
CA MET A 1 -55.70 -3.41 50.41
C MET A 1 -54.65 -4.42 49.94
N ALA A 2 -55.06 -5.63 49.52
CA ALA A 2 -54.14 -6.71 49.13
C ALA A 2 -54.35 -7.22 47.70
N ASP A 3 -55.43 -6.81 47.03
CA ASP A 3 -55.87 -7.45 45.78
C ASP A 3 -55.22 -6.91 44.50
N LYS A 4 -54.43 -5.82 44.57
CA LYS A 4 -53.79 -5.23 43.38
C LYS A 4 -52.45 -5.89 42.99
N LYS A 5 -51.88 -6.78 43.81
CA LYS A 5 -50.56 -7.39 43.54
C LYS A 5 -50.61 -8.69 42.73
N ILE A 6 -51.78 -9.26 42.47
CA ILE A 6 -51.90 -10.61 41.86
C ILE A 6 -52.16 -10.55 40.34
N ALA A 7 -52.56 -9.40 39.79
CA ALA A 7 -52.95 -9.28 38.37
C ALA A 7 -51.78 -9.25 37.37
N GLU A 8 -50.53 -9.10 37.80
CA GLU A 8 -49.38 -8.93 36.90
C GLU A 8 -48.76 -10.25 36.39
N GLN A 9 -49.32 -11.42 36.73
CA GLN A 9 -48.73 -12.72 36.37
C GLN A 9 -49.33 -13.42 35.13
N TYR A 10 -50.29 -12.82 34.42
CA TYR A 10 -50.86 -13.44 33.22
C TYR A 10 -50.18 -12.89 31.95
N TYR A 11 -49.33 -13.72 31.32
CA TYR A 11 -48.81 -13.45 29.98
C TYR A 11 -49.98 -13.43 28.99
N SER A 12 -50.40 -12.22 28.59
CA SER A 12 -51.36 -12.02 27.52
C SER A 12 -50.60 -12.07 26.18
N PRO A 13 -51.07 -12.85 25.19
CA PRO A 13 -50.42 -12.88 23.89
C PRO A 13 -50.42 -11.45 23.29
N PRO A 14 -49.31 -11.04 22.66
CA PRO A 14 -49.18 -9.70 22.13
C PRO A 14 -50.29 -9.44 21.09
N PRO A 15 -50.85 -8.22 21.05
CA PRO A 15 -51.86 -7.87 20.08
C PRO A 15 -51.34 -8.13 18.66
N LYS A 16 -52.18 -8.71 17.78
CA LYS A 16 -51.84 -8.94 16.38
C LYS A 16 -51.71 -7.59 15.66
N MET A 17 -50.48 -7.11 15.51
CA MET A 17 -50.16 -5.85 14.82
C MET A 17 -49.86 -6.09 13.33
N GLY A 18 -50.13 -5.10 12.49
CA GLY A 18 -49.69 -5.12 11.09
C GLY A 18 -48.16 -5.14 10.98
N LYS A 19 -47.59 -5.73 9.92
CA LYS A 19 -46.12 -5.88 9.74
C LYS A 19 -45.36 -4.56 9.94
N TRP A 20 -45.91 -3.46 9.44
CA TRP A 20 -45.31 -2.12 9.54
C TRP A 20 -45.44 -1.49 10.93
N GLU A 21 -46.58 -1.69 11.60
CA GLU A 21 -46.79 -1.22 12.97
C GLU A 21 -45.91 -2.00 13.96
N GLY A 22 -45.76 -3.31 13.75
CA GLY A 22 -44.83 -4.14 14.50
C GLY A 22 -43.37 -3.70 14.30
N PHE A 23 -42.97 -3.34 13.08
CA PHE A 23 -41.64 -2.81 12.80
C PHE A 23 -41.38 -1.46 13.48
N LYS A 24 -42.34 -0.52 13.42
CA LYS A 24 -42.24 0.76 14.13
C LYS A 24 -42.14 0.57 15.65
N LYS A 25 -42.99 -0.29 16.23
CA LYS A 25 -42.98 -0.60 17.67
C LYS A 25 -41.72 -1.35 18.10
N PHE A 26 -41.10 -2.11 17.19
CA PHE A 26 -39.80 -2.76 17.40
C PHE A 26 -38.64 -1.76 17.48
N ILE A 27 -38.60 -0.76 16.58
CA ILE A 27 -37.58 0.30 16.62
C ILE A 27 -37.73 1.13 17.90
N TRP A 28 -38.94 1.61 18.18
CA TRP A 28 -39.22 2.42 19.35
C TRP A 28 -40.58 2.10 19.95
N ASN A 29 -40.58 1.59 21.18
CA ASN A 29 -41.78 1.40 21.97
C ASN A 29 -41.90 2.52 23.01
N SER A 30 -42.75 3.51 22.73
CA SER A 30 -42.97 4.66 23.61
C SER A 30 -43.69 4.29 24.92
N GLU A 31 -44.42 3.17 24.98
CA GLU A 31 -45.15 2.73 26.19
C GLU A 31 -44.19 2.13 27.22
N THR A 32 -43.20 1.36 26.77
CA THR A 32 -42.21 0.71 27.66
C THR A 32 -40.85 1.41 27.67
N SER A 33 -40.69 2.50 26.90
CA SER A 33 -39.42 3.22 26.70
C SER A 33 -38.28 2.29 26.28
N GLN A 34 -38.57 1.40 25.33
CA GLN A 34 -37.62 0.43 24.79
C GLN A 34 -37.26 0.76 23.34
N CYS A 35 -35.96 0.77 23.04
CA CYS A 35 -35.43 0.90 21.68
C CYS A 35 -34.86 -0.46 21.26
N LEU A 36 -35.28 -0.98 20.09
CA LEU A 36 -34.86 -2.30 19.58
C LEU A 36 -35.01 -3.43 20.62
N GLY A 37 -36.09 -3.38 21.41
CA GLY A 37 -36.40 -4.38 22.44
C GLY A 37 -35.60 -4.28 23.75
N ARG A 38 -34.83 -3.20 23.98
CA ARG A 38 -34.10 -2.97 25.23
C ARG A 38 -34.34 -1.58 25.80
N THR A 39 -34.34 -1.46 27.13
CA THR A 39 -34.45 -0.16 27.81
C THR A 39 -33.16 0.65 27.67
N GLY A 40 -33.25 1.98 27.76
CA GLY A 40 -32.07 2.86 27.70
C GLY A 40 -30.98 2.50 28.73
N GLY A 41 -31.38 2.10 29.94
CA GLY A 41 -30.43 1.63 30.96
C GLY A 41 -29.75 0.30 30.62
N SER A 42 -30.42 -0.60 29.89
CA SER A 42 -29.78 -1.81 29.37
C SER A 42 -28.78 -1.45 28.27
N TRP A 43 -29.17 -0.58 27.33
CA TRP A 43 -28.28 -0.07 26.28
C TRP A 43 -27.02 0.58 26.84
N ALA A 44 -27.15 1.45 27.85
CA ALA A 44 -26.01 2.08 28.51
C ALA A 44 -25.04 1.06 29.11
N LYS A 45 -25.56 0.01 29.79
CA LYS A 45 -24.73 -1.08 30.35
C LYS A 45 -24.01 -1.87 29.26
N ILE A 46 -24.70 -2.17 28.15
CA ILE A 46 -24.11 -2.90 27.02
C ILE A 46 -23.01 -2.08 26.37
N LEU A 47 -23.28 -0.81 26.07
CA LEU A 47 -22.29 0.10 25.47
C LEU A 47 -21.08 0.27 26.38
N PHE A 48 -21.30 0.51 27.67
CA PHE A 48 -20.22 0.62 28.65
C PHE A 48 -19.37 -0.67 28.72
N PHE A 49 -20.01 -1.83 28.75
CA PHE A 49 -19.32 -3.12 28.69
C PHE A 49 -18.46 -3.24 27.42
N TYR A 50 -19.02 -2.96 26.24
CA TYR A 50 -18.27 -3.07 24.99
C TYR A 50 -17.15 -2.04 24.88
N ILE A 51 -17.32 -0.83 25.40
CA ILE A 51 -16.24 0.18 25.44
C ILE A 51 -15.06 -0.35 26.25
N ILE A 52 -15.29 -0.86 27.46
CA ILE A 52 -14.22 -1.40 28.31
C ILE A 52 -13.61 -2.65 27.69
N PHE A 53 -14.45 -3.56 27.20
CA PHE A 53 -14.01 -4.81 26.58
C PHE A 53 -13.11 -4.53 25.37
N TYR A 54 -13.54 -3.67 24.44
CA TYR A 54 -12.73 -3.34 23.27
C TYR A 54 -11.51 -2.50 23.62
N ALA A 55 -11.58 -1.61 24.63
CA ALA A 55 -10.40 -0.90 25.11
C ALA A 55 -9.33 -1.88 25.65
N ALA A 56 -9.73 -2.88 26.44
CA ALA A 56 -8.84 -3.92 26.93
C ALA A 56 -8.28 -4.79 25.80
N LEU A 57 -9.13 -5.17 24.82
CA LEU A 57 -8.72 -5.97 23.66
C LEU A 57 -7.70 -5.22 22.79
N THR A 58 -7.96 -3.94 22.49
CA THR A 58 -7.04 -3.08 21.74
C THR A 58 -5.74 -2.86 22.51
N GLY A 59 -5.80 -2.66 23.83
CA GLY A 59 -4.62 -2.55 24.68
C GLY A 59 -3.76 -3.82 24.66
N PHE A 60 -4.38 -5.00 24.76
CA PHE A 60 -3.69 -6.29 24.65
C PHE A 60 -3.04 -6.47 23.27
N PHE A 61 -3.78 -6.20 22.19
CA PHE A 61 -3.23 -6.25 20.84
C PHE A 61 -2.06 -5.28 20.64
N ALA A 62 -2.19 -4.04 21.12
CA ALA A 62 -1.13 -3.04 21.06
C ALA A 62 0.11 -3.48 21.84
N ALA A 63 -0.06 -4.09 23.02
CA ALA A 63 1.06 -4.63 23.79
C ALA A 63 1.75 -5.79 23.04
N MET A 64 1.00 -6.73 22.46
CA MET A 64 1.56 -7.80 21.63
C MET A 64 2.31 -7.24 20.41
N LEU A 65 1.74 -6.24 19.74
CA LEU A 65 2.36 -5.60 18.59
C LEU A 65 3.63 -4.85 18.99
N ALA A 66 3.64 -4.18 20.14
CA ALA A 66 4.82 -3.51 20.69
C ALA A 66 5.96 -4.51 20.97
N VAL A 67 5.65 -5.66 21.58
CA VAL A 67 6.61 -6.76 21.79
C VAL A 67 7.12 -7.29 20.45
N PHE A 68 6.25 -7.47 19.45
CA PHE A 68 6.65 -7.90 18.11
C PHE A 68 7.61 -6.91 17.45
N TYR A 69 7.38 -5.59 17.56
CA TYR A 69 8.29 -4.57 17.03
C TYR A 69 9.69 -4.61 17.67
N GLN A 70 9.83 -5.04 18.93
CA GLN A 70 11.14 -5.26 19.54
C GLN A 70 11.94 -6.39 18.87
N THR A 71 11.27 -7.28 18.10
CA THR A 71 11.93 -8.37 17.36
C THR A 71 12.36 -7.98 15.94
N LEU A 72 12.08 -6.73 15.52
CA LEU A 72 12.38 -6.22 14.19
C LEU A 72 13.51 -5.18 14.26
N GLN A 73 14.32 -5.15 13.20
CA GLN A 73 15.32 -4.10 13.01
C GLN A 73 14.74 -3.02 12.09
N VAL A 74 15.07 -1.75 12.35
CA VAL A 74 14.55 -0.61 11.56
C VAL A 74 15.23 -0.54 10.19
N ASP A 75 16.53 -0.83 10.14
CA ASP A 75 17.35 -0.59 8.95
C ASP A 75 17.36 -1.76 7.96
N LYS A 76 16.90 -2.94 8.39
CA LYS A 76 16.92 -4.14 7.55
C LYS A 76 15.76 -5.09 7.80
N PRO A 77 15.25 -5.76 6.76
CA PRO A 77 14.22 -6.78 6.93
C PRO A 77 14.76 -7.97 7.70
N LYS A 78 13.92 -8.58 8.54
CA LYS A 78 14.27 -9.74 9.35
C LYS A 78 14.63 -10.97 8.51
N TRP A 79 13.93 -11.15 7.40
CA TRP A 79 14.13 -12.26 6.46
C TRP A 79 14.61 -11.69 5.14
N THR A 80 15.78 -12.15 4.69
CA THR A 80 16.45 -11.67 3.47
C THR A 80 16.75 -12.84 2.54
N LEU A 81 16.74 -12.60 1.22
CA LEU A 81 17.13 -13.57 0.21
C LEU A 81 16.35 -14.89 0.32
N GLY A 82 17.04 -16.03 0.40
CA GLY A 82 16.44 -17.37 0.43
C GLY A 82 15.53 -17.64 1.64
N ASP A 83 15.73 -16.92 2.74
CA ASP A 83 14.86 -17.01 3.92
C ASP A 83 13.61 -16.13 3.81
N GLY A 84 13.56 -15.26 2.80
CA GLY A 84 12.45 -14.36 2.51
C GLY A 84 11.59 -14.84 1.34
N MET A 85 10.33 -14.42 1.31
CA MET A 85 9.39 -14.75 0.23
C MET A 85 9.82 -14.21 -1.14
N ILE A 86 10.63 -13.14 -1.18
CA ILE A 86 11.14 -12.53 -2.42
C ILE A 86 12.22 -13.42 -3.06
N GLY A 87 12.91 -14.24 -2.27
CA GLY A 87 14.03 -15.06 -2.73
C GLY A 87 15.28 -14.26 -3.09
N SER A 88 16.23 -14.94 -3.76
CA SER A 88 17.49 -14.38 -4.24
C SER A 88 17.48 -13.99 -5.73
N ASN A 89 16.33 -14.10 -6.40
CA ASN A 89 16.18 -13.78 -7.82
C ASN A 89 15.36 -12.49 -7.97
N PRO A 90 16.01 -11.33 -8.25
CA PRO A 90 15.29 -10.08 -8.39
C PRO A 90 14.37 -10.09 -9.61
N GLY A 91 13.20 -9.50 -9.44
CA GLY A 91 12.31 -9.17 -10.56
C GLY A 91 12.98 -8.18 -11.51
N LEU A 92 12.64 -8.30 -12.80
CA LEU A 92 13.08 -7.40 -13.85
C LEU A 92 11.88 -6.61 -14.39
N GLY A 93 11.91 -5.29 -14.24
CA GLY A 93 10.95 -4.38 -14.86
C GLY A 93 11.56 -3.65 -16.06
N PHE A 94 10.71 -3.11 -16.92
CA PHE A 94 11.13 -2.24 -18.02
C PHE A 94 10.54 -0.83 -17.89
N ARG A 95 11.13 0.11 -18.62
CA ARG A 95 10.68 1.49 -18.79
C ARG A 95 10.82 1.91 -20.25
N PRO A 96 9.90 2.74 -20.79
CA PRO A 96 8.77 3.38 -20.10
C PRO A 96 7.61 2.44 -19.77
N MET A 97 6.78 2.81 -18.79
CA MET A 97 5.54 2.09 -18.47
C MET A 97 4.42 2.49 -19.43
N PRO A 98 3.48 1.58 -19.72
CA PRO A 98 2.28 1.89 -20.52
C PRO A 98 1.39 2.94 -19.81
N PRO A 99 0.53 3.66 -20.56
CA PRO A 99 -0.47 4.55 -19.98
C PRO A 99 -1.42 3.85 -19.01
N GLU A 100 -2.03 4.61 -18.10
CA GLU A 100 -2.98 4.10 -17.10
C GLU A 100 -4.15 3.31 -17.71
N ALA A 101 -4.57 3.68 -18.91
CA ALA A 101 -5.64 2.99 -19.63
C ALA A 101 -5.30 1.52 -19.97
N ASN A 102 -4.01 1.17 -20.04
CA ASN A 102 -3.52 -0.15 -20.46
C ASN A 102 -2.38 -0.66 -19.56
N VAL A 103 -2.45 -0.43 -18.24
CA VAL A 103 -1.37 -0.78 -17.28
C VAL A 103 -0.99 -2.25 -17.26
N GLU A 104 -1.92 -3.14 -17.61
CA GLU A 104 -1.68 -4.58 -17.67
C GLU A 104 -0.92 -5.02 -18.94
N SER A 105 -0.80 -4.12 -19.93
CA SER A 105 -0.16 -4.42 -21.20
C SER A 105 1.35 -4.12 -21.15
N THR A 106 2.16 -5.04 -21.66
CA THR A 106 3.59 -4.78 -21.89
C THR A 106 3.88 -4.20 -23.28
N LEU A 107 2.82 -3.91 -24.05
CA LEU A 107 2.94 -3.47 -25.44
C LEU A 107 3.34 -1.99 -25.53
N ILE A 108 4.49 -1.75 -26.15
CA ILE A 108 4.90 -0.42 -26.60
C ILE A 108 4.58 -0.33 -28.09
N TRP A 109 3.59 0.49 -28.42
CA TRP A 109 3.20 0.77 -29.79
C TRP A 109 3.25 2.27 -30.05
N TYR A 110 3.76 2.65 -31.22
CA TYR A 110 3.75 4.04 -31.67
C TYR A 110 3.99 4.13 -33.18
N GLU A 111 3.61 5.28 -33.74
CA GLU A 111 3.87 5.65 -35.13
C GLU A 111 5.03 6.65 -35.19
N LYS A 112 6.14 6.28 -35.84
CA LYS A 112 7.34 7.14 -35.92
C LYS A 112 7.10 8.47 -36.65
N SER A 113 6.15 8.48 -37.60
CA SER A 113 5.83 9.63 -38.45
C SER A 113 5.10 10.75 -37.69
N ARG A 114 4.51 10.43 -36.52
CA ARG A 114 3.72 11.36 -35.71
C ARG A 114 4.40 11.63 -34.38
N PRO A 115 5.05 12.79 -34.20
CA PRO A 115 5.69 13.17 -32.94
C PRO A 115 4.79 13.05 -31.72
N GLU A 116 3.52 13.42 -31.87
CA GLU A 116 2.50 13.35 -30.82
C GLU A 116 2.31 11.94 -30.26
N ASN A 117 2.52 10.90 -31.09
CA ASN A 117 2.22 9.53 -30.72
C ASN A 117 3.32 8.87 -29.89
N TYR A 118 4.59 9.21 -30.15
CA TYR A 118 5.70 8.73 -29.32
C TYR A 118 6.08 9.69 -28.19
N LYS A 119 5.54 10.91 -28.18
CA LYS A 119 5.79 11.92 -27.14
C LYS A 119 5.54 11.38 -25.73
N TYR A 120 4.44 10.66 -25.52
CA TYR A 120 4.14 10.02 -24.24
C TYR A 120 5.31 9.14 -23.76
N TRP A 121 5.81 8.26 -24.62
CA TRP A 121 6.90 7.35 -24.28
C TRP A 121 8.20 8.08 -23.97
N VAL A 122 8.51 9.14 -24.72
CA VAL A 122 9.68 9.99 -24.49
C VAL A 122 9.57 10.72 -23.15
N ASP A 123 8.42 11.30 -22.86
CA ASP A 123 8.18 12.06 -21.63
C ASP A 123 8.19 11.13 -20.39
N GLU A 124 7.59 9.95 -20.48
CA GLU A 124 7.60 8.93 -19.42
C GLU A 124 9.05 8.44 -19.15
N THR A 125 9.81 8.16 -20.22
CA THR A 125 11.22 7.76 -20.09
C THR A 125 12.08 8.88 -19.49
N ALA A 126 11.86 10.13 -19.93
CA ALA A 126 12.55 11.29 -19.39
C ALA A 126 12.21 11.53 -17.92
N THR A 127 10.96 11.29 -17.51
CA THR A 127 10.50 11.40 -16.12
C THR A 127 11.16 10.32 -15.26
N PHE A 128 11.22 9.09 -15.75
CA PHE A 128 11.95 8.01 -15.10
C PHE A 128 13.43 8.35 -14.90
N LEU A 129 14.14 8.79 -15.94
CA LEU A 129 15.57 9.13 -15.84
C LEU A 129 15.83 10.38 -15.01
N GLN A 130 14.87 11.30 -14.89
CA GLN A 130 14.98 12.44 -13.96
C GLN A 130 14.92 12.01 -12.50
N SER A 131 14.19 10.94 -12.18
CA SER A 131 14.12 10.37 -10.83
C SER A 131 15.38 9.58 -10.44
N VAL A 132 16.17 9.18 -11.43
CA VAL A 132 17.47 8.54 -11.18
C VAL A 132 18.41 9.60 -10.59
N PRO A 133 19.18 9.28 -9.54
CA PRO A 133 20.12 10.23 -8.95
C PRO A 133 21.07 10.73 -10.03
N LYS A 134 21.01 12.04 -10.34
CA LYS A 134 21.90 12.67 -11.31
C LYS A 134 23.28 12.84 -10.69
N THR A 135 24.31 12.78 -11.54
CA THR A 135 25.72 13.07 -11.27
C THR A 135 25.93 14.21 -10.27
N TYR A 136 27.02 14.11 -9.48
CA TYR A 136 27.53 14.96 -8.38
C TYR A 136 27.17 16.45 -8.34
N GLU A 137 26.94 17.09 -9.46
CA GLU A 137 26.92 18.55 -9.59
C GLU A 137 25.66 19.20 -9.00
N ASN A 138 24.56 18.46 -8.82
CA ASN A 138 23.26 19.04 -8.46
C ASN A 138 22.68 18.58 -7.10
N LEU A 139 23.43 17.82 -6.30
CA LEU A 139 22.91 17.29 -5.03
C LEU A 139 23.66 17.87 -3.82
N PRO A 140 22.96 18.49 -2.86
CA PRO A 140 23.59 19.13 -1.69
C PRO A 140 24.17 18.15 -0.66
N LYS A 141 24.47 16.89 -1.01
CA LYS A 141 24.85 15.86 -0.05
C LYS A 141 25.93 14.90 -0.58
N GLN A 142 27.02 14.80 0.18
CA GLN A 142 28.21 13.96 0.00
C GLN A 142 27.96 12.43 0.01
N ASN A 143 26.73 11.96 -0.21
CA ASN A 143 26.38 10.53 -0.06
C ASN A 143 26.60 9.71 -1.33
N GLN A 144 26.89 10.36 -2.46
CA GLN A 144 27.31 9.71 -3.69
C GLN A 144 28.83 9.73 -3.84
N VAL A 145 29.40 8.62 -4.30
CA VAL A 145 30.84 8.47 -4.57
C VAL A 145 31.08 7.77 -5.89
N ASN A 146 32.28 7.98 -6.45
CA ASN A 146 32.60 7.40 -7.74
C ASN A 146 33.05 5.98 -7.45
N CYS A 147 32.23 5.03 -7.88
CA CYS A 147 32.43 3.64 -7.61
C CYS A 147 32.48 2.90 -8.95
N SER A 148 33.14 1.75 -8.96
CA SER A 148 33.09 0.80 -10.05
C SER A 148 32.87 -0.61 -9.49
N PHE A 149 32.77 -1.61 -10.37
CA PHE A 149 32.70 -3.00 -9.95
C PHE A 149 33.95 -3.42 -9.14
N GLU A 150 35.12 -2.88 -9.50
CA GLU A 150 36.39 -3.12 -8.83
C GLU A 150 36.58 -2.26 -7.57
N ASN A 151 35.90 -1.10 -7.50
CA ASN A 151 36.01 -0.15 -6.40
C ASN A 151 34.61 0.17 -5.85
N PRO A 152 34.06 -0.69 -4.97
CA PRO A 152 32.73 -0.47 -4.40
C PRO A 152 32.68 0.78 -3.50
N PRO A 153 31.50 1.38 -3.31
CA PRO A 153 31.36 2.54 -2.42
C PRO A 153 31.63 2.14 -0.96
N PRO A 154 32.21 3.03 -0.14
CA PRO A 154 32.38 2.78 1.28
C PRO A 154 31.02 2.77 2.01
N GLU A 155 31.01 2.23 3.22
CA GLU A 155 29.79 2.08 4.02
C GLU A 155 29.03 3.41 4.18
N GLY A 156 27.71 3.37 3.99
CA GLY A 156 26.84 4.55 4.07
C GLY A 156 26.90 5.48 2.86
N LYS A 157 27.68 5.15 1.82
CA LYS A 157 27.69 5.86 0.53
C LYS A 157 27.06 5.01 -0.57
N VAL A 158 26.58 5.69 -1.60
CA VAL A 158 26.01 5.09 -2.81
C VAL A 158 26.83 5.46 -4.03
N CYS A 159 26.81 4.61 -5.04
CA CYS A 159 27.42 4.92 -6.33
C CYS A 159 26.68 6.05 -7.03
N ALA A 160 27.42 7.02 -7.55
CA ALA A 160 26.82 7.97 -8.49
C ALA A 160 26.48 7.27 -9.81
N PHE A 161 25.42 7.73 -10.45
CA PHE A 161 24.97 7.21 -11.73
C PHE A 161 24.77 8.37 -12.71
N ASP A 162 25.38 8.28 -13.90
CA ASP A 162 25.19 9.28 -14.95
C ASP A 162 24.22 8.76 -16.00
N ALA A 163 23.03 9.36 -16.08
CA ALA A 163 22.05 9.00 -17.10
C ALA A 163 22.54 9.24 -18.53
N ASN A 164 23.54 10.12 -18.74
CA ASN A 164 24.12 10.37 -20.06
C ASN A 164 25.00 9.20 -20.55
N SER A 165 25.40 8.28 -19.67
CA SER A 165 26.19 7.10 -20.04
C SER A 165 25.45 6.14 -20.97
N PHE A 166 24.14 6.32 -21.13
CA PHE A 166 23.29 5.50 -22.00
C PHE A 166 23.30 5.95 -23.48
N ALA A 167 24.17 6.86 -23.91
CA ALA A 167 24.25 7.27 -25.31
C ALA A 167 24.28 6.06 -26.27
N PRO A 168 23.44 6.03 -27.34
CA PRO A 168 22.64 7.13 -27.90
C PRO A 168 21.24 7.30 -27.30
N CYS A 169 20.91 6.63 -26.19
CA CYS A 169 19.59 6.61 -25.54
C CYS A 169 19.39 7.82 -24.62
N THR A 170 19.49 9.04 -25.16
CA THR A 170 19.33 10.28 -24.39
C THR A 170 18.04 11.02 -24.74
N LYS A 171 17.67 11.98 -23.89
CA LYS A 171 16.47 12.80 -24.10
C LYS A 171 16.57 13.64 -25.37
N GLU A 172 17.76 14.14 -25.68
CA GLU A 172 18.06 14.96 -26.87
C GLU A 172 17.79 14.16 -28.15
N ASN A 173 18.02 12.85 -28.11
CA ASN A 173 17.78 11.94 -29.22
C ASN A 173 16.35 11.32 -29.19
N ASN A 174 15.44 11.86 -28.38
CA ASN A 174 14.09 11.30 -28.14
C ASN A 174 14.11 9.80 -27.85
N PHE A 175 15.15 9.31 -27.15
CA PHE A 175 15.35 7.88 -26.87
C PHE A 175 15.18 6.98 -28.13
N GLY A 176 15.55 7.47 -29.31
CA GLY A 176 15.50 6.74 -30.58
C GLY A 176 14.09 6.47 -31.15
N TYR A 177 13.02 6.96 -30.52
CA TYR A 177 11.64 6.76 -31.00
C TYR A 177 11.42 7.37 -32.39
N HIS A 178 11.99 8.54 -32.68
CA HIS A 178 11.89 9.19 -33.99
C HIS A 178 12.54 8.38 -35.14
N GLN A 179 13.46 7.47 -34.84
CA GLN A 179 14.14 6.62 -35.83
C GLN A 179 13.56 5.19 -35.91
N ALA A 180 12.45 4.92 -35.21
CA ALA A 180 11.93 3.57 -35.00
C ALA A 180 12.94 2.61 -34.34
N ARG A 181 13.81 3.15 -33.47
CA ARG A 181 14.80 2.41 -32.69
C ARG A 181 14.65 2.80 -31.21
N PRO A 182 13.54 2.45 -30.57
CA PRO A 182 13.23 2.94 -29.23
C PRO A 182 14.18 2.33 -28.20
N SER A 183 14.66 3.15 -27.28
CA SER A 183 15.49 2.72 -26.16
C SER A 183 14.60 2.28 -25.00
N ILE A 184 14.73 1.01 -24.60
CA ILE A 184 14.01 0.44 -23.46
C ILE A 184 15.00 0.25 -22.31
N PHE A 185 14.65 0.75 -21.13
CA PHE A 185 15.49 0.66 -19.95
C PHE A 185 15.03 -0.50 -19.09
N LEU A 186 15.96 -1.36 -18.70
CA LEU A 186 15.71 -2.47 -17.80
C LEU A 186 16.08 -2.04 -16.38
N LYS A 187 15.19 -2.34 -15.42
CA LYS A 187 15.36 -2.02 -14.01
C LYS A 187 15.21 -3.28 -13.19
N LEU A 188 16.26 -3.63 -12.44
CA LEU A 188 16.22 -4.68 -11.44
C LEU A 188 15.53 -4.19 -10.17
N ASN A 189 14.76 -5.05 -9.52
CA ASN A 189 14.24 -4.78 -8.19
C ASN A 189 15.39 -4.72 -7.18
N ASN A 190 15.40 -3.67 -6.35
CA ASN A 190 16.39 -3.51 -5.30
C ASN A 190 16.07 -4.46 -4.12
N ILE A 191 16.97 -5.40 -3.83
CA ILE A 191 16.85 -6.36 -2.73
C ILE A 191 17.99 -6.10 -1.73
N TYR A 192 17.64 -6.03 -0.45
CA TYR A 192 18.62 -5.80 0.62
C TYR A 192 19.67 -6.92 0.67
N ASN A 193 20.95 -6.57 0.71
CA ASN A 193 22.10 -7.48 0.69
C ASN A 193 22.13 -8.47 -0.49
N TRP A 194 21.48 -8.14 -1.60
CA TRP A 194 21.59 -8.95 -2.81
C TRP A 194 22.85 -8.61 -3.59
N GLU A 195 23.62 -9.63 -3.92
CA GLU A 195 24.79 -9.53 -4.79
C GLU A 195 24.56 -10.38 -6.05
N PRO A 196 24.81 -9.83 -7.25
CA PRO A 196 24.69 -10.58 -8.48
C PRO A 196 25.76 -11.68 -8.55
N SER A 197 25.34 -12.94 -8.62
CA SER A 197 26.22 -14.07 -8.91
C SER A 197 26.30 -14.31 -10.42
N THR A 198 27.52 -14.44 -10.96
CA THR A 198 27.75 -14.76 -12.38
C THR A 198 27.80 -16.26 -12.66
N THR A 199 27.43 -17.11 -11.70
CA THR A 199 27.54 -18.57 -11.86
C THR A 199 26.41 -19.10 -12.74
N ARG A 200 26.79 -19.63 -13.91
CA ARG A 200 25.94 -20.36 -14.86
C ARG A 200 25.58 -21.75 -14.33
#